data_AF-A0A430Q8I2-F1
#
_entry.id   AF-A0A430Q8I2-F1
#
_cell.length_a   1.000
_cell.length_b   1.000
_cell.length_c   1.000
_cell.angle_alpha   90.00
_cell.angle_beta   90.00
_cell.angle_gamma   90.00
#
_symmetry.space_group_name_H-M   'P 1'
#
loop_
_entity.id
_entity.type
_entity.pdbx_description
1 polymer ?
#
loop_
_entity_poly.entity_id
_entity_poly.type
_entity_poly.pdbx_seq_one_letter_code
_entity_poly.pdbx_strand_id
1 'polypeptide(L)'
;MGLLDPDTRDGRVIFFLPWMNYALAGTTDTECTVTDQPSPSEAEVNFILEEISSYLSPEIQVRRGDVLSSWAGIRPLVRDPNSSDTQSIARNHIIDVSPSKLITIAGGKWTTYRSMAEETVDKAIKVCDLKPTGPCRTKGLLLEGAHGWSPNLFIQIVQEYGMDVDVARHLTGIYGDKAITIANISKLTGLRWPILGKKLHPEFPFIEAENFLKSEMGLGLRVMEGVRMDLTIDEISNLLQSFRKLDHDTKGYVSLDDLRKFCTESGEYVSEEVLQSTLNTMDINKNGQVDMSEFLQFMSAIKSGVVVNSPLKKVLSRTRIPVYRSGGGV
;
A
#
# COMPACT_ATOMS: atom_id res chain seq x y z
N MET A 1 -4.56 18.80 15.39
CA MET A 1 -4.13 18.86 16.81
C MET A 1 -5.02 17.88 17.57
N GLY A 2 -4.47 17.01 18.40
CA GLY A 2 -5.26 16.08 19.23
C GLY A 2 -5.45 16.64 20.64
N LEU A 3 -6.48 16.17 21.34
CA LEU A 3 -6.79 16.52 22.73
C LEU A 3 -6.65 15.29 23.62
N LEU A 4 -6.07 15.48 24.79
CA LEU A 4 -5.98 14.50 25.87
C LEU A 4 -6.69 15.08 27.08
N ASP A 5 -7.69 14.37 27.57
CA ASP A 5 -8.32 14.65 28.85
C ASP A 5 -7.91 13.56 29.86
N PRO A 6 -7.07 13.92 30.85
CA PRO A 6 -6.58 12.98 31.85
C PRO A 6 -7.52 12.81 33.06
N ASP A 7 -8.61 13.56 33.16
CA ASP A 7 -9.47 13.62 34.34
C ASP A 7 -10.95 13.73 33.94
N THR A 8 -11.46 12.69 33.26
CA THR A 8 -12.88 12.57 32.93
C THR A 8 -13.72 12.51 34.21
N ARG A 9 -15.05 12.59 34.09
CA ARG A 9 -15.98 12.58 35.25
C ARG A 9 -15.80 11.41 36.23
N ASP A 10 -15.20 10.32 35.79
CA ASP A 10 -14.92 9.11 36.56
C ASP A 10 -13.41 8.82 36.75
N GLY A 11 -12.54 9.78 36.44
CA GLY A 11 -11.08 9.70 36.61
C GLY A 11 -10.36 8.84 35.56
N ARG A 12 -11.02 8.53 34.45
CA ARG A 12 -10.41 7.85 33.30
C ARG A 12 -9.73 8.87 32.37
N VAL A 13 -8.95 8.34 31.43
CA VAL A 13 -8.23 9.12 30.42
C VAL A 13 -8.88 8.91 29.06
N ILE A 14 -9.27 9.99 28.42
CA ILE A 14 -9.83 9.97 27.06
C ILE A 14 -8.97 10.81 26.11
N PHE A 15 -8.87 10.33 24.88
CA PHE A 15 -8.15 10.91 23.78
C PHE A 15 -9.15 11.26 22.68
N PHE A 16 -8.97 12.44 22.09
CA PHE A 16 -9.63 12.87 20.87
C PHE A 16 -8.55 13.15 19.82
N LEU A 17 -8.39 12.22 18.88
CA LEU A 17 -7.30 12.24 17.92
C LEU A 17 -7.84 12.48 16.51
N PRO A 18 -7.30 13.44 15.75
CA PRO A 18 -7.64 13.54 14.33
C PRO A 18 -7.11 12.32 13.59
N TRP A 19 -7.97 11.64 12.84
CA TRP A 19 -7.63 10.45 12.08
C TRP A 19 -8.38 10.44 10.75
N MET A 20 -7.65 10.53 9.63
CA MET A 20 -8.21 10.46 8.27
C MET A 20 -9.44 11.36 8.03
N ASN A 21 -9.36 12.64 8.41
CA ASN A 21 -10.46 13.63 8.38
C ASN A 21 -11.62 13.40 9.36
N TYR A 22 -11.51 12.40 10.23
CA TYR A 22 -12.45 12.15 11.33
C TYR A 22 -11.79 12.39 12.69
N ALA A 23 -12.58 12.26 13.75
CA ALA A 23 -12.09 12.24 15.12
C ALA A 23 -12.22 10.83 15.69
N LEU A 24 -11.11 10.26 16.14
CA LEU A 24 -11.08 9.06 16.96
C LEU A 24 -11.21 9.47 18.43
N ALA A 25 -12.23 8.94 19.10
CA ALA A 25 -12.48 9.21 20.51
C ALA A 25 -12.45 7.91 21.32
N GLY A 26 -11.77 7.92 22.47
CA GLY A 26 -11.67 6.76 23.35
C GLY A 26 -10.54 6.90 24.38
N THR A 27 -10.36 5.99 25.32
CA THR A 27 -10.95 4.65 25.38
C THR A 27 -11.67 4.42 26.69
N THR A 28 -12.52 3.40 26.74
CA THR A 28 -13.06 2.86 27.98
C THR A 28 -12.11 1.83 28.59
N ASP A 29 -12.33 1.56 29.87
CA ASP A 29 -11.66 0.51 30.63
C ASP A 29 -12.72 -0.14 31.51
N THR A 30 -13.20 -1.31 31.07
CA THR A 30 -14.28 -2.06 31.72
C THR A 30 -13.85 -3.52 31.76
N GLU A 31 -14.02 -4.20 32.89
CA GLU A 31 -13.79 -5.64 32.97
C GLU A 31 -14.68 -6.38 31.97
N CYS A 32 -14.11 -7.34 31.25
CA CYS A 32 -14.84 -8.11 30.25
C CYS A 32 -14.42 -9.59 30.28
N THR A 33 -15.32 -10.45 29.80
CA THR A 33 -14.98 -11.84 29.51
C THR A 33 -14.12 -11.91 28.24
N VAL A 34 -13.17 -12.85 28.20
CA VAL A 34 -12.36 -13.07 27.01
C VAL A 34 -13.22 -13.66 25.91
N THR A 35 -13.23 -13.02 24.75
CA THR A 35 -13.96 -13.44 23.56
C THR A 35 -13.16 -13.05 22.32
N ASP A 36 -13.27 -13.84 21.25
CA ASP A 36 -12.68 -13.52 19.96
C ASP A 36 -13.43 -12.42 19.21
N GLN A 37 -14.64 -12.06 19.68
CA GLN A 37 -15.51 -11.06 19.06
C GLN A 37 -15.95 -9.99 20.07
N PRO A 38 -15.03 -9.20 20.63
CA PRO A 38 -15.39 -8.11 21.52
C PRO A 38 -16.13 -7.02 20.73
N SER A 39 -17.18 -6.47 21.33
CA SER A 39 -17.92 -5.35 20.77
C SER A 39 -18.13 -4.26 21.82
N PRO A 40 -18.09 -2.97 21.43
CA PRO A 40 -18.44 -1.88 22.33
C PRO A 40 -19.89 -1.99 22.78
N SER A 41 -20.16 -1.70 24.04
CA SER A 41 -21.52 -1.51 24.52
C SER A 41 -22.04 -0.10 24.19
N GLU A 42 -23.36 0.05 24.04
CA GLU A 42 -23.96 1.39 23.86
C GLU A 42 -23.72 2.32 25.06
N ALA A 43 -23.54 1.76 26.26
CA ALA A 43 -23.16 2.52 27.45
C ALA A 43 -21.78 3.18 27.29
N GLU A 44 -20.81 2.45 26.72
CA GLU A 44 -19.47 2.98 26.46
C GLU A 44 -19.47 4.04 25.36
N VAL A 45 -20.26 3.84 24.31
CA VAL A 45 -20.44 4.84 23.25
C VAL A 45 -21.06 6.12 23.81
N ASN A 46 -22.12 6.01 24.61
CA ASN A 46 -22.77 7.16 25.22
C ASN A 46 -21.84 7.89 26.20
N PHE A 47 -21.06 7.15 27.00
CA PHE A 47 -20.04 7.73 27.87
C PHE A 47 -19.07 8.61 27.07
N ILE A 48 -18.50 8.09 25.97
CA ILE A 48 -17.58 8.86 25.13
C ILE A 48 -18.26 10.11 24.55
N LEU A 49 -19.50 10.00 24.08
CA LEU A 49 -20.26 11.14 23.53
C LEU A 49 -20.54 12.22 24.58
N GLU A 50 -20.89 11.82 25.80
CA GLU A 50 -21.10 12.73 26.92
C GLU A 50 -19.81 13.47 27.29
N GLU A 51 -18.67 12.77 27.37
CA GLU A 51 -17.37 13.40 27.63
C GLU A 51 -17.00 14.40 26.52
N ILE A 52 -17.16 14.04 25.24
CA ILE A 52 -16.92 14.96 24.11
C ILE A 52 -17.79 16.21 24.22
N SER A 53 -19.08 16.03 24.52
CA SER A 53 -20.04 17.14 24.55
C SER A 53 -19.64 18.24 25.53
N SER A 54 -18.92 17.89 26.60
CA SER A 54 -18.44 18.85 27.59
C SER A 54 -17.35 19.80 27.08
N TYR A 55 -16.65 19.43 26.00
CA TYR A 55 -15.56 20.20 25.41
C TYR A 55 -15.99 21.07 24.22
N LEU A 56 -17.21 20.90 23.75
CA LEU A 56 -17.73 21.60 22.57
C LEU A 56 -18.56 22.81 22.98
N SER A 57 -18.64 23.79 22.08
CA SER A 57 -19.55 24.92 22.27
C SER A 57 -20.99 24.42 22.39
N PRO A 58 -21.86 25.04 23.23
CA PRO A 58 -23.24 24.56 23.44
C PRO A 58 -24.11 24.44 22.18
N GLU A 59 -23.73 25.14 21.11
CA GLU A 59 -24.38 25.09 19.80
C GLU A 59 -24.06 23.82 19.00
N ILE A 60 -22.95 23.14 19.33
CA ILE A 60 -22.49 21.92 18.68
C ILE A 60 -22.94 20.74 19.53
N GLN A 61 -23.89 19.97 18.99
CA GLN A 61 -24.38 18.75 19.63
C GLN A 61 -23.87 17.53 18.89
N VAL A 62 -23.03 16.74 19.55
CA VAL A 62 -22.63 15.42 19.05
C VAL A 62 -23.65 14.40 19.53
N ARG A 63 -24.10 13.56 18.62
CA ARG A 63 -25.20 12.61 18.81
C ARG A 63 -24.73 11.22 18.43
N ARG A 64 -25.46 10.21 18.88
CA ARG A 64 -25.23 8.81 18.49
C ARG A 64 -25.20 8.58 16.97
N GLY A 65 -25.95 9.38 16.22
CA GLY A 65 -25.99 9.35 14.75
C GLY A 65 -24.73 9.89 14.07
N ASP A 66 -23.87 10.62 14.77
CA ASP A 66 -22.58 11.11 14.25
C ASP A 66 -21.47 10.05 14.35
N VAL A 67 -21.73 8.94 15.06
CA VAL A 67 -20.79 7.83 15.23
C VAL A 67 -20.83 6.94 13.97
N LEU A 68 -19.80 7.07 13.13
CA LEU A 68 -19.69 6.30 11.88
C LEU A 68 -19.21 4.86 12.11
N SER A 69 -18.43 4.62 13.16
CA SER A 69 -17.90 3.31 13.50
C SER A 69 -17.49 3.24 14.97
N SER A 70 -17.47 2.03 15.53
CA SER A 70 -17.03 1.74 16.88
C SER A 70 -16.45 0.34 16.93
N TRP A 71 -15.36 0.16 17.67
CA TRP A 71 -14.70 -1.15 17.84
C TRP A 71 -14.16 -1.29 19.25
N ALA A 72 -13.99 -2.54 19.69
CA ALA A 72 -13.45 -2.88 20.99
C ALA A 72 -12.23 -3.78 20.84
N GLY A 73 -11.37 -3.76 21.85
CA GLY A 73 -10.23 -4.66 21.97
C GLY A 73 -10.02 -5.02 23.43
N ILE A 74 -9.65 -6.27 23.69
CA ILE A 74 -9.37 -6.76 25.03
C ILE A 74 -7.90 -6.54 25.34
N ARG A 75 -7.60 -5.85 26.43
CA ARG A 75 -6.22 -5.66 26.89
C ARG A 75 -5.80 -6.88 27.72
N PRO A 76 -4.73 -7.61 27.33
CA PRO A 76 -4.20 -8.68 28.16
C PRO A 76 -3.48 -8.06 29.36
N LEU A 77 -4.20 -7.98 30.47
CA LEU A 77 -3.68 -7.54 31.75
C LEU A 77 -3.01 -8.72 32.43
N VAL A 78 -1.69 -8.63 32.60
CA VAL A 78 -0.90 -9.73 33.15
C VAL A 78 -0.66 -9.50 34.62
N ARG A 79 -0.93 -10.54 35.41
CA ARG A 79 -0.51 -10.63 36.80
C ARG A 79 0.74 -11.49 36.87
N ASP A 80 1.76 -10.98 37.55
CA ASP A 80 2.97 -11.76 37.81
C ASP A 80 2.62 -12.90 38.79
N PRO A 81 2.77 -14.18 38.39
CA PRO A 81 2.49 -15.31 39.28
C PRO A 81 3.46 -15.38 40.46
N ASN A 82 4.61 -14.69 40.41
CA ASN A 82 5.63 -14.67 41.46
C ASN A 82 5.57 -13.42 42.35
N SER A 83 4.68 -12.46 42.08
CA SER A 83 4.49 -11.27 42.91
C SER A 83 3.46 -11.51 44.00
N SER A 84 3.80 -11.18 45.24
CA SER A 84 2.88 -11.18 46.39
C SER A 84 1.86 -10.04 46.34
N ASP A 85 2.09 -9.03 45.51
CA ASP A 85 1.21 -7.88 45.36
C ASP A 85 0.14 -8.17 44.30
N THR A 86 -1.07 -8.44 44.77
CA THR A 86 -2.18 -8.94 43.96
C THR A 86 -2.95 -7.82 43.25
N GLN A 87 -2.69 -6.55 43.62
CA GLN A 87 -3.42 -5.39 43.12
C GLN A 87 -2.68 -4.60 42.03
N SER A 88 -1.36 -4.74 41.91
CA SER A 88 -0.62 -4.12 40.82
C SER A 88 -0.72 -5.00 39.57
N ILE A 89 -1.81 -4.86 38.81
CA ILE A 89 -1.84 -5.32 37.42
C ILE A 89 -0.69 -4.60 36.70
N ALA A 90 0.37 -5.33 36.40
CA ALA A 90 1.57 -4.74 35.83
C ALA A 90 1.23 -4.25 34.42
N ARG A 91 1.31 -2.93 34.18
CA ARG A 91 1.18 -2.34 32.83
C ARG A 91 2.40 -2.62 31.92
N ASN A 92 3.29 -3.51 32.36
CA ASN A 92 4.52 -3.92 31.67
C ASN A 92 4.37 -5.35 31.12
N HIS A 93 5.25 -5.75 30.21
CA HIS A 93 5.31 -7.14 29.75
C HIS A 93 6.02 -8.03 30.77
N ILE A 94 5.67 -9.32 30.76
CA ILE A 94 6.34 -10.39 31.50
C ILE A 94 6.91 -11.38 30.50
N ILE A 95 8.12 -11.88 30.77
CA ILE A 95 8.76 -12.96 30.02
C ILE A 95 8.96 -14.14 30.97
N ASP A 96 8.14 -15.17 30.80
CA ASP A 96 8.22 -16.41 31.58
C ASP A 96 8.91 -17.52 30.77
N VAL A 97 9.58 -18.43 31.48
CA VAL A 97 10.30 -19.56 30.86
C VAL A 97 9.93 -20.85 31.56
N SER A 98 9.32 -21.77 30.83
CA SER A 98 8.93 -23.08 31.35
C SER A 98 10.17 -23.99 31.59
N PRO A 99 10.02 -25.07 32.37
CA PRO A 99 11.06 -26.10 32.49
C PRO A 99 11.46 -26.74 31.15
N SER A 100 10.54 -26.76 30.17
CA SER A 100 10.80 -27.25 28.81
C SER A 100 11.44 -26.19 27.89
N LYS A 101 11.84 -25.04 28.43
CA LYS A 101 12.41 -23.89 27.71
C LYS A 101 11.43 -23.18 26.77
N LEU A 102 10.12 -23.35 26.95
CA LEU A 102 9.13 -22.51 26.26
C LEU A 102 9.20 -21.10 26.83
N ILE A 103 9.30 -20.11 25.95
CA ILE A 103 9.38 -18.69 26.32
C ILE A 103 8.04 -18.05 26.00
N THR A 104 7.39 -17.52 27.03
CA THR A 104 6.08 -16.88 26.92
C THR A 104 6.23 -15.39 27.21
N ILE A 105 5.82 -14.56 26.26
CA ILE A 105 5.65 -13.12 26.50
C ILE A 105 4.17 -12.87 26.76
N ALA A 106 3.86 -12.18 27.86
CA ALA A 106 2.51 -11.76 28.16
C ALA A 106 2.47 -10.26 28.43
N GLY A 107 1.39 -9.60 27.95
CA GLY A 107 1.14 -8.18 28.20
C GLY A 107 2.01 -7.26 27.35
N GLY A 108 2.29 -6.09 27.90
CA GLY A 108 3.11 -5.07 27.25
C GLY A 108 2.35 -4.15 26.30
N LYS A 109 2.98 -3.02 25.98
CA LYS A 109 2.38 -1.96 25.16
C LYS A 109 2.90 -2.04 23.74
N TRP A 110 2.05 -1.62 22.80
CA TRP A 110 2.50 -1.36 21.44
C TRP A 110 3.70 -0.40 21.39
N THR A 111 3.73 0.62 22.24
CA THR A 111 4.84 1.58 22.30
C THR A 111 6.18 0.96 22.71
N THR A 112 6.18 -0.17 23.41
CA THR A 112 7.39 -0.83 23.91
C THR A 112 7.74 -2.11 23.15
N TYR A 113 7.00 -2.44 22.08
CA TYR A 113 7.11 -3.72 21.38
C TYR A 113 8.54 -4.08 20.95
N ARG A 114 9.32 -3.11 20.45
CA ARG A 114 10.70 -3.34 20.01
C ARG A 114 11.63 -3.73 21.16
N SER A 115 11.51 -3.06 22.32
CA SER A 115 12.29 -3.37 23.52
C SER A 115 11.89 -4.74 24.07
N MET A 116 10.58 -5.00 24.13
CA MET A 116 10.02 -6.27 24.55
C MET A 116 10.51 -7.43 23.67
N ALA A 117 10.56 -7.23 22.35
CA ALA A 117 11.09 -8.22 21.42
C ALA A 117 12.58 -8.46 21.64
N GLU A 118 13.37 -7.40 21.81
CA GLU A 118 14.81 -7.49 22.12
C GLU A 118 15.06 -8.27 23.41
N GLU A 119 14.40 -7.91 24.52
CA GLU A 119 14.50 -8.60 25.80
C GLU A 119 14.09 -10.08 25.71
N THR A 120 13.07 -10.39 24.90
CA THR A 120 12.64 -11.78 24.70
C THR A 120 13.67 -12.58 23.92
N VAL A 121 14.22 -12.01 22.85
CA VAL A 121 15.28 -12.67 22.06
C VAL A 121 16.53 -12.87 22.92
N ASP A 122 16.90 -11.89 23.75
CA ASP A 122 18.01 -12.02 24.69
C ASP A 122 17.77 -13.14 25.72
N LYS A 123 16.53 -13.29 26.21
CA LYS A 123 16.15 -14.40 27.08
C LYS A 123 16.26 -15.74 26.34
N ALA A 124 15.82 -15.80 25.08
CA ALA A 124 15.92 -16.99 24.25
C ALA A 124 17.36 -17.42 24.00
N ILE A 125 18.25 -16.46 23.71
CA ILE A 125 19.68 -16.72 23.55
C ILE A 125 20.25 -17.39 24.80
N LYS A 126 19.94 -16.87 26.00
CA LYS A 126 20.43 -17.41 27.27
C LYS A 126 19.86 -18.80 27.60
N VAL A 127 18.55 -18.99 27.44
CA VAL A 127 17.85 -20.23 27.83
C VAL A 127 18.19 -21.39 26.89
N CYS A 128 18.32 -21.09 25.60
CA CYS A 128 18.56 -22.08 24.56
C CYS A 128 20.04 -22.23 24.17
N ASP A 129 20.96 -21.55 24.87
CA ASP A 129 22.40 -21.55 24.59
C ASP A 129 22.73 -21.23 23.12
N LEU A 130 22.03 -20.24 22.56
CA LEU A 130 22.22 -19.83 21.17
C LEU A 130 23.44 -18.93 21.04
N LYS A 131 24.10 -18.99 19.88
CA LYS A 131 25.29 -18.18 19.58
C LYS A 131 24.96 -17.14 18.50
N PRO A 132 24.58 -15.91 18.88
CA PRO A 132 24.25 -14.87 17.91
C PRO A 132 25.49 -14.48 17.11
N THR A 133 25.30 -14.16 15.83
CA THR A 133 26.37 -13.71 14.93
C THR A 133 26.73 -12.22 15.10
N GLY A 134 25.95 -11.48 15.89
CA GLY A 134 26.16 -10.05 16.16
C GLY A 134 25.18 -9.51 17.20
N PRO A 135 25.29 -8.22 17.55
CA PRO A 135 24.38 -7.56 18.48
C PRO A 135 22.99 -7.35 17.85
N CYS A 136 22.00 -7.01 18.68
CA CYS A 136 20.70 -6.58 18.19
C CYS A 136 20.83 -5.36 17.27
N ARG A 137 20.20 -5.43 16.09
CA ARG A 137 20.26 -4.38 15.05
C ARG A 137 18.93 -3.66 14.84
N THR A 138 17.92 -3.97 15.65
CA THR A 138 16.56 -3.42 15.46
C THR A 138 16.48 -1.93 15.78
N LYS A 139 17.38 -1.41 16.62
CA LYS A 139 17.49 0.02 16.90
C LYS A 139 18.04 0.75 15.67
N GLY A 140 17.17 1.49 14.99
CA GLY A 140 17.49 2.19 13.75
C GLY A 140 17.28 1.37 12.48
N LEU A 141 16.78 0.13 12.59
CA LEU A 141 16.32 -0.63 11.44
C LEU A 141 15.04 0.02 10.89
N LEU A 142 15.07 0.42 9.62
CA LEU A 142 13.89 0.92 8.93
C LEU A 142 12.92 -0.23 8.66
N LEU A 143 11.64 -0.01 8.97
CA LEU A 143 10.58 -0.95 8.61
C LEU A 143 10.31 -0.89 7.10
N GLU A 144 9.68 -1.93 6.57
CA GLU A 144 9.19 -1.93 5.18
C GLU A 144 8.30 -0.70 4.94
N GLY A 145 8.49 -0.04 3.80
CA GLY A 145 7.85 1.25 3.51
C GLY A 145 8.74 2.47 3.82
N ALA A 146 9.74 2.36 4.69
CA ALA A 146 10.46 3.54 5.18
C ALA A 146 11.74 3.91 4.40
N HIS A 147 12.28 3.03 3.55
CA HIS A 147 13.63 3.21 2.98
C HIS A 147 13.70 4.32 1.93
N GLY A 148 12.72 4.37 1.03
CA GLY A 148 12.59 5.38 -0.02
C GLY A 148 11.54 6.45 0.26
N TRP A 149 11.00 6.49 1.48
CA TRP A 149 9.94 7.44 1.80
C TRP A 149 10.48 8.87 1.93
N SER A 150 9.74 9.82 1.38
CA SER A 150 9.94 11.24 1.64
C SER A 150 8.60 11.96 1.66
N PRO A 151 8.50 13.14 2.30
CA PRO A 151 7.28 13.95 2.29
C PRO A 151 6.80 14.34 0.88
N ASN A 152 7.70 14.32 -0.11
CA ASN A 152 7.43 14.68 -1.50
C ASN A 152 7.23 13.46 -2.42
N LEU A 153 7.31 12.23 -1.90
CA LEU A 153 7.16 11.02 -2.70
C LEU A 153 5.83 10.99 -3.47
N PHE A 154 4.77 11.57 -2.92
CA PHE A 154 3.47 11.64 -3.60
C PHE A 154 3.55 12.43 -4.91
N ILE A 155 4.46 13.41 -5.03
CA ILE A 155 4.67 14.19 -6.26
C ILE A 155 5.16 13.28 -7.37
N GLN A 156 6.10 12.38 -7.05
CA GLN A 156 6.59 11.38 -7.99
C GLN A 156 5.45 10.49 -8.48
N ILE A 157 4.59 10.01 -7.57
CA ILE A 157 3.44 9.18 -7.95
C ILE A 157 2.48 9.95 -8.86
N VAL A 158 2.18 11.21 -8.56
CA VAL A 158 1.34 12.05 -9.42
C VAL A 158 1.97 12.24 -10.81
N GLN A 159 3.26 12.54 -10.87
CA GLN A 159 3.94 12.86 -12.12
C GLN A 159 4.23 11.63 -13.00
N GLU A 160 4.72 10.54 -12.42
CA GLU A 160 5.13 9.36 -13.19
C GLU A 160 3.96 8.42 -13.49
N TYR A 161 2.97 8.35 -12.59
CA TYR A 161 1.85 7.42 -12.70
C TYR A 161 0.52 8.10 -13.05
N GLY A 162 0.49 9.44 -13.09
CA GLY A 162 -0.71 10.20 -13.44
C GLY A 162 -1.88 9.99 -12.47
N MET A 163 -1.60 9.71 -11.19
CA MET A 163 -2.65 9.44 -10.19
C MET A 163 -3.15 10.75 -9.56
N ASP A 164 -4.38 10.73 -9.05
CA ASP A 164 -4.92 11.87 -8.30
C ASP A 164 -4.05 12.18 -7.06
N VAL A 165 -3.99 13.47 -6.71
CA VAL A 165 -3.13 13.95 -5.62
C VAL A 165 -3.54 13.39 -4.26
N ASP A 166 -4.84 13.24 -4.00
CA ASP A 166 -5.36 12.66 -2.76
C ASP A 166 -5.01 11.18 -2.65
N VAL A 167 -5.14 10.42 -3.74
CA VAL A 167 -4.70 9.02 -3.85
C VAL A 167 -3.20 8.91 -3.59
N ALA A 168 -2.38 9.68 -4.28
CA ALA A 168 -0.93 9.63 -4.13
C ALA A 168 -0.48 9.93 -2.68
N ARG A 169 -1.11 10.92 -2.04
CA ARG A 169 -0.84 11.25 -0.63
C ARG A 169 -1.28 10.14 0.32
N HIS A 170 -2.46 9.56 0.08
CA HIS A 170 -2.94 8.42 0.85
C HIS A 170 -1.98 7.23 0.74
N LEU A 171 -1.62 6.84 -0.49
CA LEU A 171 -0.73 5.71 -0.72
C LEU A 171 0.63 5.89 -0.04
N THR A 172 1.27 7.05 -0.21
CA THR A 172 2.58 7.33 0.42
C THR A 172 2.50 7.51 1.93
N GLY A 173 1.36 7.97 2.46
CA GLY A 173 1.14 8.10 3.90
C GLY A 173 0.94 6.76 4.62
N ILE A 174 0.36 5.77 3.94
CA ILE A 174 0.07 4.44 4.52
C ILE A 174 1.15 3.41 4.19
N TYR A 175 1.62 3.38 2.95
CA TYR A 175 2.51 2.34 2.44
C TYR A 175 3.97 2.79 2.29
N GLY A 176 4.25 4.08 2.52
CA GLY A 176 5.59 4.61 2.40
C GLY A 176 6.13 4.49 0.96
N ASP A 177 7.34 3.99 0.81
CA ASP A 177 7.99 3.69 -0.48
C ASP A 177 7.30 2.59 -1.29
N LYS A 178 6.53 1.70 -0.64
CA LYS A 178 5.74 0.65 -1.32
C LYS A 178 4.54 1.22 -2.07
N ALA A 179 4.22 2.50 -1.89
CA ALA A 179 3.24 3.20 -2.72
C ALA A 179 3.60 3.15 -4.21
N ILE A 180 4.90 3.11 -4.55
CA ILE A 180 5.38 2.93 -5.93
C ILE A 180 4.95 1.55 -6.46
N THR A 181 5.10 0.51 -5.65
CA THR A 181 4.67 -0.85 -6.01
C THR A 181 3.17 -0.90 -6.26
N ILE A 182 2.37 -0.21 -5.45
CA ILE A 182 0.92 -0.10 -5.64
C ILE A 182 0.60 0.64 -6.94
N ALA A 183 1.27 1.75 -7.21
CA ALA A 183 1.09 2.52 -8.43
C ALA A 183 1.43 1.68 -9.68
N ASN A 184 2.48 0.86 -9.64
CA ASN A 184 2.87 -0.05 -10.73
C ASN A 184 1.81 -1.09 -11.08
N ILE A 185 1.08 -1.61 -10.08
CA ILE A 185 0.05 -2.64 -10.30
C ILE A 185 -1.36 -2.05 -10.47
N SER A 186 -1.48 -0.72 -10.42
CA SER A 186 -2.75 -0.03 -10.59
C SER A 186 -3.20 -0.12 -12.04
N LYS A 187 -4.50 -0.25 -12.24
CA LYS A 187 -5.15 -0.35 -13.55
C LYS A 187 -5.36 1.05 -14.13
N LEU A 188 -5.40 1.09 -15.46
CA LEU A 188 -5.81 2.28 -16.20
C LEU A 188 -7.27 2.61 -15.93
N THR A 189 -7.55 3.89 -15.76
CA THR A 189 -8.92 4.39 -15.55
C THR A 189 -9.67 4.55 -16.87
N GLY A 190 -8.95 4.67 -17.99
CA GLY A 190 -9.51 5.06 -19.30
C GLY A 190 -9.78 6.56 -19.46
N LEU A 191 -9.48 7.37 -18.44
CA LEU A 191 -9.65 8.82 -18.47
C LEU A 191 -8.38 9.52 -18.96
N ARG A 192 -8.51 10.81 -19.32
CA ARG A 192 -7.34 11.68 -19.56
C ARG A 192 -6.56 11.90 -18.25
N TRP A 193 -7.28 11.98 -17.14
CA TRP A 193 -6.76 12.12 -15.79
C TRP A 193 -7.84 11.68 -14.78
N PRO A 194 -7.49 11.00 -13.68
CA PRO A 194 -6.20 10.34 -13.43
C PRO A 194 -5.97 9.20 -14.44
N ILE A 195 -4.71 8.92 -14.78
CA ILE A 195 -4.33 7.88 -15.76
C ILE A 195 -4.45 6.49 -15.13
N LEU A 196 -3.85 6.31 -13.95
CA LEU A 196 -3.84 5.06 -13.18
C LEU A 196 -4.59 5.22 -11.85
N GLY A 197 -5.06 4.10 -11.33
CA GLY A 197 -5.72 4.03 -10.02
C GLY A 197 -7.19 4.43 -10.10
N LYS A 198 -8.05 3.45 -10.36
CA LYS A 198 -9.49 3.61 -10.34
C LYS A 198 -9.99 3.61 -8.90
N LYS A 199 -10.42 4.79 -8.43
CA LYS A 199 -11.06 4.91 -7.12
C LYS A 199 -12.22 3.93 -6.97
N LEU A 200 -12.24 3.22 -5.83
CA LEU A 200 -13.35 2.34 -5.43
C LEU A 200 -14.60 3.15 -5.09
N HIS A 201 -14.41 4.35 -4.56
CA HIS A 201 -15.47 5.31 -4.26
C HIS A 201 -14.99 6.73 -4.57
N PRO A 202 -15.82 7.60 -5.20
CA PRO A 202 -15.37 8.94 -5.64
C PRO A 202 -14.81 9.83 -4.53
N GLU A 203 -15.35 9.71 -3.32
CA GLU A 203 -14.98 10.56 -2.16
C GLU A 203 -13.78 10.05 -1.36
N PHE A 204 -13.34 8.80 -1.62
CA PHE A 204 -12.26 8.19 -0.86
C PHE A 204 -11.05 7.91 -1.75
N PRO A 205 -9.82 8.06 -1.23
CA PRO A 205 -8.60 7.88 -2.02
C PRO A 205 -8.23 6.40 -2.24
N PHE A 206 -9.15 5.47 -1.98
CA PHE A 206 -8.90 4.04 -2.11
C PHE A 206 -9.03 3.58 -3.55
N ILE A 207 -8.04 2.84 -4.04
CA ILE A 207 -8.02 2.31 -5.41
C ILE A 207 -8.10 0.79 -5.46
N GLU A 208 -8.39 0.24 -6.64
CA GLU A 208 -8.54 -1.20 -6.87
C GLU A 208 -7.28 -2.02 -6.50
N ALA A 209 -6.10 -1.44 -6.65
CA ALA A 209 -4.83 -2.08 -6.32
C ALA A 209 -4.65 -2.33 -4.81
N GLU A 210 -5.24 -1.51 -3.94
CA GLU A 210 -5.15 -1.70 -2.49
C GLU A 210 -5.90 -2.94 -2.01
N ASN A 211 -6.96 -3.35 -2.72
CA ASN A 211 -7.69 -4.57 -2.38
C ASN A 211 -6.80 -5.80 -2.55
N PHE A 212 -5.98 -5.86 -3.60
CA PHE A 212 -5.05 -6.96 -3.82
C PHE A 212 -4.08 -7.13 -2.64
N LEU A 213 -3.47 -6.04 -2.17
CA LEU A 213 -2.58 -6.11 -1.00
C LEU A 213 -3.29 -6.50 0.29
N LYS A 214 -4.52 -6.01 0.48
CA LYS A 214 -5.33 -6.31 1.69
C LYS A 214 -5.84 -7.75 1.69
N SER A 215 -6.26 -8.29 0.54
CA SER A 215 -6.82 -9.65 0.45
C SER A 215 -5.77 -10.74 0.30
N GLU A 216 -4.63 -10.45 -0.33
CA GLU A 216 -3.58 -11.44 -0.60
C GLU A 216 -2.35 -11.31 0.30
N MET A 217 -2.38 -10.41 1.30
CA MET A 217 -1.34 -10.27 2.32
C MET A 217 0.08 -10.09 1.74
N GLY A 218 0.20 -9.51 0.53
CA GLY A 218 1.48 -9.38 -0.16
C GLY A 218 2.19 -10.70 -0.51
N LEU A 219 1.52 -11.87 -0.40
CA LEU A 219 2.10 -13.18 -0.74
C LEU A 219 2.55 -13.25 -2.21
N GLY A 220 1.92 -12.48 -3.10
CA GLY A 220 2.25 -12.37 -4.53
C GLY A 220 3.32 -11.33 -4.89
N LEU A 221 3.79 -10.48 -3.96
CA LEU A 221 4.72 -9.39 -4.29
C LEU A 221 6.14 -9.85 -4.68
N ARG A 222 6.45 -11.15 -4.54
CA ARG A 222 7.72 -11.71 -5.01
C ARG A 222 7.86 -11.76 -6.54
N VAL A 223 6.82 -11.41 -7.30
CA VAL A 223 6.84 -11.54 -8.77
C VAL A 223 7.15 -10.22 -9.50
N MET A 224 7.14 -9.06 -8.83
CA MET A 224 7.24 -7.75 -9.50
C MET A 224 8.46 -6.91 -9.15
N GLU A 225 9.54 -7.53 -8.65
CA GLU A 225 10.87 -6.93 -8.75
C GLU A 225 11.37 -7.09 -10.19
N GLY A 226 10.88 -6.25 -11.10
CA GLY A 226 11.30 -6.33 -12.50
C GLY A 226 10.71 -5.21 -13.32
N VAL A 227 11.56 -4.22 -13.60
CA VAL A 227 11.31 -3.05 -14.46
C VAL A 227 10.62 -1.89 -13.75
N ARG A 228 11.43 -0.95 -13.24
CA ARG A 228 10.97 0.42 -13.01
C ARG A 228 10.38 0.95 -14.31
N MET A 229 9.17 1.50 -14.24
CA MET A 229 8.56 2.27 -15.33
C MET A 229 9.30 3.60 -15.46
N ASP A 230 10.43 3.61 -16.16
CA ASP A 230 11.21 4.82 -16.43
C ASP A 230 10.69 5.48 -17.72
N LEU A 231 9.41 5.83 -17.74
CA LEU A 231 8.74 6.46 -18.88
C LEU A 231 8.17 7.82 -18.44
N THR A 232 8.51 8.87 -19.18
CA THR A 232 7.93 10.21 -19.00
C THR A 232 6.45 10.21 -19.43
N ILE A 233 5.67 11.19 -18.94
CA ILE A 233 4.25 11.34 -19.32
C ILE A 233 4.05 11.38 -20.84
N ASP A 234 4.92 12.09 -21.55
CA ASP A 234 4.85 12.21 -23.02
C ASP A 234 5.15 10.86 -23.70
N GLU A 235 6.11 10.10 -23.18
CA GLU A 235 6.39 8.75 -23.66
C GLU A 235 5.22 7.80 -23.38
N ILE A 236 4.63 7.84 -22.18
CA ILE A 236 3.44 7.05 -21.84
C ILE A 236 2.31 7.42 -22.80
N SER A 237 2.04 8.70 -23.05
CA SER A 237 1.00 9.13 -24.00
C SER A 237 1.26 8.63 -25.43
N ASN A 238 2.51 8.69 -25.89
CA ASN A 238 2.89 8.17 -27.21
C ASN A 238 2.79 6.64 -27.29
N LEU A 239 3.13 5.94 -26.22
CA LEU A 239 3.01 4.48 -26.13
C LEU A 239 1.55 4.04 -26.05
N LEU A 240 0.70 4.78 -25.33
CA LEU A 240 -0.75 4.57 -25.31
C LEU A 240 -1.35 4.73 -26.72
N GLN A 241 -0.92 5.75 -27.47
CA GLN A 241 -1.34 5.91 -28.87
C GLN A 241 -0.83 4.76 -29.75
N SER A 242 0.39 4.27 -29.50
CA SER A 242 0.99 3.18 -30.26
C SER A 242 0.29 1.85 -29.99
N PHE A 243 -0.05 1.57 -28.74
CA PHE A 243 -0.84 0.40 -28.36
C PHE A 243 -2.25 0.45 -28.95
N ARG A 244 -2.89 1.61 -29.01
CA ARG A 244 -4.19 1.75 -29.69
C ARG A 244 -4.14 1.48 -31.20
N LYS A 245 -2.99 1.71 -31.83
CA LYS A 245 -2.78 1.34 -33.24
C LYS A 245 -2.56 -0.15 -33.42
N LEU A 246 -1.99 -0.81 -32.41
CA LEU A 246 -1.81 -2.26 -32.38
C LEU A 246 -3.14 -2.97 -32.09
N ASP A 247 -3.91 -2.50 -31.12
CA ASP A 247 -5.23 -3.04 -30.75
C ASP A 247 -6.32 -2.57 -31.74
N HIS A 248 -6.27 -3.14 -32.95
CA HIS A 248 -7.10 -2.75 -34.09
C HIS A 248 -8.62 -2.90 -33.81
N ASP A 249 -9.01 -3.78 -32.89
CA ASP A 249 -10.41 -4.04 -32.56
C ASP A 249 -10.84 -3.42 -31.22
N THR A 250 -9.99 -2.60 -30.59
CA THR A 250 -10.25 -1.97 -29.27
C THR A 250 -10.60 -2.95 -28.15
N LYS A 251 -9.99 -4.14 -28.18
CA LYS A 251 -10.23 -5.25 -27.25
C LYS A 251 -9.63 -4.98 -25.86
N GLY A 252 -8.70 -4.05 -25.75
CA GLY A 252 -7.93 -3.76 -24.55
C GLY A 252 -6.67 -4.62 -24.39
N TYR A 253 -6.38 -5.48 -25.37
CA TYR A 253 -5.20 -6.35 -25.43
C TYR A 253 -4.74 -6.54 -26.87
N VAL A 254 -3.45 -6.85 -27.05
CA VAL A 254 -2.84 -7.15 -28.34
C VAL A 254 -2.64 -8.65 -28.48
N SER A 255 -3.21 -9.22 -29.54
CA SER A 255 -3.03 -10.63 -29.90
C SER A 255 -1.95 -10.83 -30.97
N LEU A 256 -1.60 -12.09 -31.25
CA LEU A 256 -0.67 -12.43 -32.33
C LEU A 256 -1.18 -11.92 -33.69
N ASP A 257 -2.49 -12.03 -33.93
CA ASP A 257 -3.12 -11.56 -35.17
C ASP A 257 -3.04 -10.04 -35.32
N ASP A 258 -3.14 -9.30 -34.21
CA ASP A 258 -2.99 -7.84 -34.20
C ASP A 258 -1.55 -7.43 -34.54
N LEU A 259 -0.55 -8.12 -33.98
CA LEU A 259 0.86 -7.92 -34.35
C LEU A 259 1.13 -8.24 -35.83
N ARG A 260 0.54 -9.33 -36.35
CA ARG A 260 0.66 -9.73 -37.75
C ARG A 260 0.11 -8.67 -38.69
N LYS A 261 -1.11 -8.18 -38.41
CA LYS A 261 -1.75 -7.11 -39.18
C LYS A 261 -0.92 -5.84 -39.15
N PHE A 262 -0.49 -5.41 -37.97
CA PHE A 262 0.29 -4.19 -37.79
C PHE A 262 1.64 -4.21 -38.55
N CYS A 263 2.36 -5.34 -38.52
CA CYS A 263 3.62 -5.48 -39.27
C CYS A 263 3.38 -5.44 -40.79
N THR A 264 2.32 -6.11 -41.25
CA THR A 264 1.93 -6.14 -42.67
C THR A 264 1.55 -4.74 -43.18
N GLU A 265 0.75 -3.99 -42.41
CA GLU A 265 0.37 -2.61 -42.73
C GLU A 265 1.54 -1.62 -42.67
N SER A 266 2.52 -1.89 -41.81
CA SER A 266 3.76 -1.11 -41.71
C SER A 266 4.75 -1.43 -42.85
N GLY A 267 4.45 -2.42 -43.69
CA GLY A 267 5.28 -2.83 -44.83
C GLY A 267 6.53 -3.63 -44.43
N GLU A 268 6.58 -4.18 -43.22
CA GLU A 268 7.68 -5.05 -42.76
C GLU A 268 7.23 -6.50 -42.69
N TYR A 269 7.98 -7.38 -43.36
CA TYR A 269 7.75 -8.82 -43.28
C TYR A 269 8.50 -9.38 -42.06
N VAL A 270 7.74 -9.84 -41.07
CA VAL A 270 8.25 -10.49 -39.86
C VAL A 270 7.77 -11.93 -39.86
N SER A 271 8.65 -12.90 -39.61
CA SER A 271 8.26 -14.31 -39.58
C SER A 271 7.37 -14.64 -38.38
N GLU A 272 6.51 -15.64 -38.51
CA GLU A 272 5.61 -16.10 -37.43
C GLU A 272 6.37 -16.47 -36.15
N GLU A 273 7.53 -17.12 -36.29
CA GLU A 273 8.39 -17.47 -35.14
C GLU A 273 8.85 -16.24 -34.35
N VAL A 274 9.12 -15.13 -35.05
CA VAL A 274 9.54 -13.87 -34.43
C VAL A 274 8.35 -13.14 -33.79
N LEU A 275 7.17 -13.17 -34.42
CA LEU A 275 5.96 -12.61 -33.82
C LEU A 275 5.58 -13.35 -32.54
N GLN A 276 5.61 -14.68 -32.57
CA GLN A 276 5.28 -15.51 -31.42
C GLN A 276 6.29 -15.36 -30.28
N SER A 277 7.58 -15.37 -30.58
CA SER A 277 8.62 -15.14 -29.56
C SER A 277 8.51 -13.73 -28.95
N THR A 278 8.15 -12.73 -29.75
CA THR A 278 7.98 -11.37 -29.23
C THR A 278 6.73 -11.27 -28.35
N LEU A 279 5.60 -11.85 -28.76
CA LEU A 279 4.39 -11.91 -27.94
C LEU A 279 4.66 -12.63 -26.61
N ASN A 280 5.30 -13.79 -26.64
CA ASN A 280 5.67 -14.54 -25.43
C ASN A 280 6.64 -13.79 -24.51
N THR A 281 7.40 -12.82 -25.04
CA THR A 281 8.31 -11.99 -24.24
C THR A 281 7.55 -10.86 -23.55
N MET A 282 6.46 -10.37 -24.14
CA MET A 282 5.62 -9.34 -23.53
C MET A 282 4.58 -9.93 -22.58
N ASP A 283 4.01 -11.08 -22.92
CA ASP A 283 2.99 -11.79 -22.16
C ASP A 283 3.60 -12.46 -20.91
N ILE A 284 3.67 -11.68 -19.83
CA ILE A 284 4.26 -12.09 -18.56
C ILE A 284 3.37 -13.13 -17.88
N ASN A 285 2.06 -12.95 -17.97
CA ASN A 285 1.07 -13.81 -17.32
C ASN A 285 0.77 -15.11 -18.12
N LYS A 286 1.29 -15.24 -19.34
CA LYS A 286 1.17 -16.38 -20.25
C LYS A 286 -0.26 -16.70 -20.68
N ASN A 287 -1.12 -15.70 -20.80
CA ASN A 287 -2.51 -15.89 -21.23
C ASN A 287 -2.69 -15.85 -22.77
N GLY A 288 -1.61 -15.66 -23.53
CA GLY A 288 -1.59 -15.56 -24.99
C GLY A 288 -1.98 -14.17 -25.52
N GLN A 289 -2.09 -13.17 -24.65
CA GLN A 289 -2.49 -11.80 -24.94
C GLN A 289 -1.53 -10.83 -24.25
N VAL A 290 -1.34 -9.66 -24.83
CA VAL A 290 -0.52 -8.61 -24.22
C VAL A 290 -1.43 -7.46 -23.83
N ASP A 291 -1.64 -7.26 -22.55
CA ASP A 291 -2.38 -6.09 -22.08
C ASP A 291 -1.50 -4.82 -22.10
N MET A 292 -2.12 -3.66 -21.85
CA MET A 292 -1.40 -2.39 -21.88
C MET A 292 -0.30 -2.31 -20.80
N SER A 293 -0.51 -2.95 -19.64
CA SER A 293 0.47 -2.92 -18.56
C SER A 293 1.72 -3.71 -18.93
N GLU A 294 1.53 -4.89 -19.55
CA GLU A 294 2.59 -5.72 -20.11
C GLU A 294 3.32 -5.02 -21.25
N PHE A 295 2.58 -4.35 -22.14
CA PHE A 295 3.17 -3.55 -23.21
C PHE A 295 4.03 -2.40 -22.67
N LEU A 296 3.55 -1.66 -21.67
CA LEU A 296 4.28 -0.57 -21.06
C LEU A 296 5.53 -1.05 -20.32
N GLN A 297 5.44 -2.17 -19.58
CA GLN A 297 6.58 -2.80 -18.93
C GLN A 297 7.62 -3.25 -19.95
N PHE A 298 7.20 -3.88 -21.05
CA PHE A 298 8.08 -4.28 -22.14
C PHE A 298 8.79 -3.07 -22.77
N MET A 299 8.07 -1.98 -23.02
CA MET A 299 8.65 -0.76 -23.60
C MET A 299 9.60 -0.05 -22.62
N SER A 300 9.30 -0.08 -21.32
CA SER A 300 10.23 0.40 -20.28
C SER A 300 11.49 -0.48 -20.20
N ALA A 301 11.35 -1.81 -20.36
CA ALA A 301 12.47 -2.75 -20.40
C ALA A 301 13.38 -2.54 -21.62
N ILE A 302 12.79 -2.17 -22.77
CA ILE A 302 13.54 -1.77 -23.97
C ILE A 302 14.30 -0.46 -23.75
N LYS A 303 13.69 0.51 -23.06
CA LYS A 303 14.30 1.82 -22.80
C LYS A 303 15.46 1.72 -21.80
N SER A 304 15.27 0.97 -20.73
CA SER A 304 16.30 0.70 -19.70
C SER A 304 17.44 -0.19 -20.19
N GLY A 305 17.37 -0.72 -21.42
CA GLY A 305 18.41 -1.56 -22.01
C GLY A 305 18.42 -2.99 -21.52
N VAL A 306 17.43 -3.42 -20.73
CA VAL A 306 17.25 -4.80 -20.28
C VAL A 306 16.89 -5.70 -21.47
N VAL A 307 16.15 -5.17 -22.44
CA VAL A 307 15.84 -5.85 -23.71
C VAL A 307 16.66 -5.20 -24.83
N VAL A 308 17.74 -5.87 -25.22
CA VAL A 308 18.76 -5.28 -26.11
C VAL A 308 18.36 -5.32 -27.59
N ASN A 309 17.45 -6.20 -28.03
CA ASN A 309 17.02 -6.28 -29.44
C ASN A 309 15.59 -6.84 -29.57
N SER A 310 14.60 -5.97 -29.83
CA SER A 310 13.26 -6.39 -30.26
C SER A 310 12.97 -5.85 -31.67
N PRO A 311 12.55 -6.69 -32.63
CA PRO A 311 12.10 -6.24 -33.95
C PRO A 311 10.99 -5.19 -33.89
N LEU A 312 10.11 -5.29 -32.88
CA LEU A 312 9.03 -4.34 -32.63
C LEU A 312 9.51 -2.94 -32.27
N LYS A 313 10.73 -2.78 -31.70
CA LYS A 313 11.33 -1.45 -31.48
C LYS A 313 11.48 -0.68 -32.79
N LYS A 314 11.87 -1.36 -33.88
CA LYS A 314 12.02 -0.73 -35.21
C LYS A 314 10.66 -0.34 -35.79
N VAL A 315 9.67 -1.22 -35.68
CA VAL A 315 8.32 -0.99 -36.20
C VAL A 315 7.62 0.16 -35.46
N LEU A 316 7.73 0.20 -34.11
CA LEU A 316 7.12 1.24 -33.28
C LEU A 316 7.83 2.60 -33.37
N SER A 317 9.15 2.62 -33.63
CA SER A 317 9.92 3.87 -33.79
C SER A 317 9.69 4.60 -35.12
N ARG A 318 9.03 3.96 -36.10
CA ARG A 318 8.76 4.52 -37.44
C ARG A 318 7.42 5.23 -37.52
N THR A 319 7.05 6.02 -36.52
CA THR A 319 6.01 7.04 -36.71
C THR A 319 6.56 8.14 -37.61
N ARG A 320 6.04 8.25 -38.85
CA ARG A 320 6.38 9.35 -39.77
C ARG A 320 6.18 10.68 -39.07
N ILE A 321 7.28 11.40 -38.82
CA ILE A 321 7.26 12.80 -38.40
C ILE A 321 6.74 13.61 -39.61
N PRO A 322 5.61 14.33 -39.53
CA PRO A 322 5.18 15.19 -40.62
C PRO A 322 6.17 16.35 -40.75
N VAL A 323 6.87 16.42 -41.88
CA VAL A 323 7.76 17.54 -42.20
C VAL A 323 6.92 18.64 -42.83
N TYR A 324 6.55 19.66 -42.04
CA TYR A 324 6.02 20.89 -42.61
C TYR A 324 7.18 21.70 -43.19
N ARG A 325 7.15 21.93 -44.52
CA ARG A 325 8.04 22.88 -45.19
C ARG A 325 7.31 24.21 -45.31
N SER A 326 7.86 25.29 -44.76
CA SER A 326 7.41 26.65 -45.08
C SER A 326 7.99 27.07 -46.42
N GLY A 327 7.13 27.26 -47.42
CA GLY A 327 7.50 27.91 -48.67
C GLY A 327 7.48 29.42 -48.48
N GLY A 328 8.64 30.06 -48.60
CA GLY A 328 8.74 31.51 -48.78
C GLY A 328 8.58 31.83 -50.28
N GLY A 329 7.56 32.62 -50.59
CA GLY A 329 7.42 33.36 -51.84
C GLY A 329 7.36 34.86 -51.48
N VAL A 330 8.00 35.68 -52.30
CA VAL A 330 8.39 37.10 -52.10
C VAL A 330 7.38 37.94 -51.32
#